data_AF-A0A4Q5YAC9-F1
#
_entry.id   AF-A0A4Q5YAC9-F1
#
_cell.length_a   1.000
_cell.length_b   1.000
_cell.length_c   1.000
_cell.angle_alpha   90.00
_cell.angle_beta   90.00
_cell.angle_gamma   90.00
#
_symmetry.space_group_name_H-M   'P 1'
#
loop_
_entity.id
_entity.type
_entity.pdbx_description
1 polymer ?
#
loop_
_entity_poly.entity_id
_entity_poly.type
_entity_poly.pdbx_seq_one_letter_code
_entity_poly.pdbx_strand_id
1 'polypeptide(L)'
;LNKATGELIPIDQISAAYEKEPLYQLWHVCYSVKDKAERLAAMQKRFALPHQYAQTLANIDFSMGNFGNKSAKALRKILPALMRGLVYSDAMASVGYDHSFSETKAEREQKFLLNRLPLLQKNALRQPVVEKILNQMINLVNALMEEHGRPHEIRVELARELKQSKEERNDYFNAINQRTRQSEKIAERLQKEYAIKPTRKNIEKWRLWHEVNGRCLYCNQQITVDQFLRGIESDVEHIIPKAFFFDDSFANKTIAHIRCNSTKRDATAYDYMSSRGTEALDNYLKTVHELYRNDKADRHKTSDDGVHCLTGKISRGKFERLQWRKEDIPKDFINRQLQESRYIARKAKQILSKVCREVYSTSGNITEKLRKLWGWEDVLMNINLLKYKEFGLTETLEIGS
;
A
#
# COMPACT_ATOMS: atom_id res chain seq x y z
N LEU A 1 17.28 -37.37 -10.47
CA LEU A 1 17.35 -38.18 -11.70
C LEU A 1 18.75 -38.73 -11.79
N ASN A 2 18.93 -40.02 -11.57
CA ASN A 2 20.17 -40.69 -11.92
C ASN A 2 20.28 -40.68 -13.46
N LYS A 3 21.28 -40.00 -14.00
CA LYS A 3 21.43 -39.85 -15.47
C LYS A 3 21.78 -41.17 -16.17
N ALA A 4 22.22 -42.19 -15.43
CA ALA A 4 22.53 -43.51 -15.96
C ALA A 4 21.37 -44.50 -15.86
N THR A 5 20.57 -44.44 -14.78
CA THR A 5 19.50 -45.42 -14.52
C THR A 5 18.08 -44.88 -14.77
N GLY A 6 17.91 -43.58 -15.01
CA GLY A 6 16.60 -42.95 -15.18
C GLY A 6 15.77 -42.85 -13.89
N GLU A 7 16.26 -43.41 -12.77
CA GLU A 7 15.53 -43.43 -11.51
C GLU A 7 15.47 -42.05 -10.85
N LEU A 8 14.29 -41.72 -10.33
CA LEU A 8 14.08 -40.60 -9.44
C LEU A 8 14.53 -41.00 -8.04
N ILE A 9 15.82 -40.81 -7.75
CA ILE A 9 16.32 -40.91 -6.37
C ILE A 9 15.48 -39.96 -5.50
N PRO A 10 14.81 -40.43 -4.44
CA PRO A 10 14.09 -39.57 -3.53
C PRO A 10 15.11 -38.70 -2.79
N ILE A 11 15.26 -37.47 -3.24
CA ILE A 11 16.05 -36.46 -2.54
C ILE A 11 15.13 -35.90 -1.47
N ASP A 12 15.36 -36.22 -0.19
CA ASP A 12 14.52 -35.63 0.87
C ASP A 12 14.91 -34.17 1.17
N GLN A 13 16.12 -33.76 0.81
CA GLN A 13 16.57 -32.39 0.93
C GLN A 13 17.61 -32.03 -0.14
N ILE A 14 17.43 -30.88 -0.79
CA ILE A 14 18.44 -30.33 -1.69
C ILE A 14 19.64 -29.84 -0.86
N SER A 15 20.85 -30.21 -1.27
CA SER A 15 22.08 -29.79 -0.60
C SER A 15 22.28 -28.27 -0.67
N ALA A 16 22.90 -27.68 0.35
CA ALA A 16 23.33 -26.28 0.32
C ALA A 16 24.42 -26.01 -0.75
N ALA A 17 25.05 -27.06 -1.28
CA ALA A 17 26.10 -26.94 -2.28
C ALA A 17 25.65 -26.21 -3.56
N TYR A 18 24.35 -26.21 -3.89
CA TYR A 18 23.82 -25.48 -5.04
C TYR A 18 24.04 -23.96 -4.95
N GLU A 19 24.20 -23.41 -3.75
CA GLU A 19 24.54 -21.99 -3.54
C GLU A 19 25.93 -21.65 -4.10
N LYS A 20 26.77 -22.67 -4.33
CA LYS A 20 28.07 -22.56 -4.99
C LYS A 20 28.00 -22.73 -6.50
N GLU A 21 26.84 -23.09 -7.06
CA GLU A 21 26.71 -23.27 -8.51
C GLU A 21 26.88 -21.93 -9.25
N PRO A 22 27.57 -21.93 -10.41
CA PRO A 22 27.88 -20.71 -11.15
C PRO A 22 26.63 -19.87 -11.47
N LEU A 23 25.51 -20.49 -11.83
CA LEU A 23 24.27 -19.76 -12.16
C LEU A 23 23.65 -19.08 -10.93
N TYR A 24 23.67 -19.74 -9.77
CA TYR A 24 23.15 -19.16 -8.52
C TYR A 24 23.98 -17.93 -8.11
N GLN A 25 25.31 -18.05 -8.18
CA GLN A 25 26.22 -16.96 -7.87
C GLN A 25 26.12 -15.83 -8.89
N LEU A 26 26.00 -16.16 -10.18
CA LEU A 26 25.84 -15.18 -11.25
C LEU A 26 24.56 -14.37 -11.03
N TRP A 27 23.43 -15.03 -10.74
CA TRP A 27 22.17 -14.35 -10.42
C TRP A 27 22.33 -13.39 -9.23
N HIS A 28 23.01 -13.81 -8.16
CA HIS A 28 23.26 -12.94 -6.99
C HIS A 28 24.15 -11.74 -7.31
N VAL A 29 25.14 -11.88 -8.18
CA VAL A 29 25.96 -10.74 -8.63
C VAL A 29 25.14 -9.77 -9.46
N CYS A 30 24.32 -10.27 -10.39
CA CYS A 30 23.43 -9.43 -11.20
C CYS A 30 22.40 -8.67 -10.34
N TYR A 31 21.97 -9.29 -9.24
CA TYR A 31 20.96 -8.74 -8.33
C TYR A 31 21.54 -7.78 -7.28
N SER A 32 22.62 -8.15 -6.60
CA SER A 32 23.15 -7.43 -5.43
C SER A 32 24.06 -6.26 -5.77
N VAL A 33 24.76 -6.30 -6.91
CA VAL A 33 25.67 -5.22 -7.32
C VAL A 33 24.90 -4.19 -8.13
N LYS A 34 24.65 -3.01 -7.55
CA LYS A 34 23.84 -1.96 -8.19
C LYS A 34 24.60 -1.22 -9.29
N ASP A 35 25.89 -0.97 -9.07
CA ASP A 35 26.72 -0.26 -10.04
C ASP A 35 27.04 -1.15 -11.25
N LYS A 36 26.86 -0.59 -12.45
CA LYS A 36 27.01 -1.33 -13.70
C LYS A 36 28.48 -1.68 -13.98
N ALA A 37 29.40 -0.77 -13.68
CA ALA A 37 30.83 -0.98 -13.92
C ALA A 37 31.39 -2.04 -12.95
N GLU A 38 31.00 -1.97 -11.67
CA GLU A 38 31.35 -2.98 -10.66
C GLU A 38 30.78 -4.35 -11.02
N ARG A 39 29.54 -4.41 -11.50
CA ARG A 39 28.90 -5.65 -11.92
C ARG A 39 29.62 -6.28 -13.11
N LEU A 40 29.98 -5.47 -14.12
CA LEU A 40 30.75 -5.91 -15.27
C LEU A 40 32.12 -6.47 -14.86
N ALA A 41 32.84 -5.74 -14.00
CA ALA A 41 34.13 -6.20 -13.46
C ALA A 41 33.99 -7.51 -12.67
N ALA A 42 32.94 -7.64 -11.85
CA ALA A 42 32.65 -8.86 -11.10
C ALA A 42 32.33 -10.05 -12.03
N MET A 43 31.60 -9.82 -13.12
CA MET A 43 31.29 -10.84 -14.12
C MET A 43 32.54 -11.38 -14.82
N GLN A 44 33.44 -10.47 -15.22
CA GLN A 44 34.70 -10.86 -15.87
C GLN A 44 35.65 -11.56 -14.88
N LYS A 45 35.78 -11.02 -13.65
CA LYS A 45 36.74 -11.54 -12.66
C LYS A 45 36.31 -12.85 -12.00
N ARG A 46 35.03 -13.00 -11.64
CA ARG A 46 34.54 -14.16 -10.87
C ARG A 46 34.10 -15.33 -11.74
N PHE A 47 33.63 -15.06 -12.96
CA PHE A 47 33.06 -16.08 -13.85
C PHE A 47 33.84 -16.24 -15.16
N ALA A 48 34.96 -15.52 -15.33
CA ALA A 48 35.78 -15.53 -16.55
C ALA A 48 34.97 -15.28 -17.84
N LEU A 49 33.91 -14.48 -17.74
CA LEU A 49 33.04 -14.20 -18.87
C LEU A 49 33.72 -13.25 -19.87
N PRO A 50 33.72 -13.55 -21.19
CA PRO A 50 34.17 -12.63 -22.21
C PRO A 50 33.46 -11.27 -22.10
N HIS A 51 34.16 -10.19 -22.42
CA HIS A 51 33.66 -8.82 -22.24
C HIS A 51 32.28 -8.60 -22.87
N GLN A 52 32.06 -9.12 -24.07
CA GLN A 52 30.78 -9.02 -24.78
C GLN A 52 29.62 -9.61 -23.96
N TYR A 53 29.77 -10.81 -23.42
CA TYR A 53 28.72 -11.46 -22.61
C TYR A 53 28.56 -10.79 -21.24
N ALA A 54 29.66 -10.39 -20.60
CA ALA A 54 29.62 -9.65 -19.34
C ALA A 54 28.89 -8.31 -19.51
N GLN A 55 29.10 -7.61 -20.63
CA GLN A 55 28.40 -6.37 -20.95
C GLN A 55 26.90 -6.58 -21.16
N THR A 56 26.50 -7.59 -21.92
CA THR A 56 25.09 -7.94 -22.10
C THR A 56 24.42 -8.30 -20.78
N LEU A 57 25.06 -9.13 -19.95
CA LEU A 57 24.52 -9.53 -18.65
C LEU A 57 24.48 -8.37 -17.64
N ALA A 58 25.47 -7.46 -17.67
CA ALA A 58 25.50 -6.30 -16.80
C ALA A 58 24.37 -5.30 -17.11
N ASN A 59 23.86 -5.29 -18.34
CA ASN A 59 22.69 -4.50 -18.74
C ASN A 59 21.36 -5.07 -18.22
N ILE A 60 21.32 -6.33 -17.77
CA ILE A 60 20.11 -6.92 -17.20
C ILE A 60 19.91 -6.36 -15.79
N ASP A 61 18.77 -5.72 -15.58
CA ASP A 61 18.46 -5.08 -14.31
C ASP A 61 17.47 -5.91 -13.48
N PHE A 62 17.99 -6.60 -12.46
CA PHE A 62 17.17 -7.34 -11.50
C PHE A 62 16.71 -6.48 -10.30
N SER A 63 16.98 -5.17 -10.27
CA SER A 63 16.56 -4.28 -9.18
C SER A 63 15.04 -4.13 -9.05
N MET A 64 14.28 -4.54 -10.07
CA MET A 64 12.82 -4.58 -10.07
C MET A 64 12.24 -5.84 -9.40
N GLY A 65 13.06 -6.86 -9.13
CA GLY A 65 12.64 -8.11 -8.51
C GLY A 65 12.44 -7.95 -7.01
N ASN A 66 11.22 -8.17 -6.52
CA ASN A 66 10.97 -8.36 -5.09
C ASN A 66 11.54 -9.72 -4.63
N PHE A 67 11.92 -9.81 -3.36
CA PHE A 67 12.33 -11.07 -2.75
C PHE A 67 11.17 -12.08 -2.75
N GLY A 68 11.50 -13.35 -2.96
CA GLY A 68 10.57 -14.43 -2.63
C GLY A 68 10.25 -14.42 -1.14
N ASN A 69 9.01 -14.73 -0.77
CA ASN A 69 8.57 -14.80 0.64
C ASN A 69 9.09 -16.05 1.39
N LYS A 70 10.09 -16.74 0.84
CA LYS A 70 10.72 -17.95 1.37
C LYS A 70 12.22 -17.90 1.16
N SER A 71 12.96 -18.33 2.18
CA SER A 71 14.41 -18.42 2.10
C SER A 71 14.85 -19.59 1.24
N ALA A 72 16.05 -19.49 0.67
CA ALA A 72 16.76 -20.59 0.01
C ALA A 72 16.73 -21.88 0.87
N LYS A 73 16.99 -21.75 2.17
CA LYS A 73 16.96 -22.86 3.13
C LYS A 73 15.58 -23.54 3.20
N ALA A 74 14.50 -22.76 3.23
CA ALA A 74 13.16 -23.31 3.26
C ALA A 74 12.83 -24.02 1.94
N LEU A 75 13.12 -23.37 0.80
CA LEU A 75 12.88 -23.93 -0.53
C LEU A 75 13.59 -25.27 -0.74
N ARG A 76 14.84 -25.40 -0.28
CA ARG A 76 15.60 -26.65 -0.37
C ARG A 76 14.94 -27.85 0.32
N LYS A 77 14.16 -27.60 1.37
CA LYS A 77 13.42 -28.64 2.08
C LYS A 77 12.10 -28.96 1.40
N ILE A 78 11.38 -27.93 0.95
CA ILE A 78 10.02 -28.07 0.42
C ILE A 78 10.02 -28.57 -1.03
N LEU A 79 11.01 -28.18 -1.83
CA LEU A 79 11.02 -28.42 -3.28
C LEU A 79 10.94 -29.91 -3.65
N PRO A 80 11.63 -30.85 -2.97
CA PRO A 80 11.47 -32.26 -3.31
C PRO A 80 10.05 -32.81 -3.06
N ALA A 81 9.38 -32.34 -2.01
CA ALA A 81 7.98 -32.70 -1.77
C ALA A 81 7.07 -32.17 -2.90
N LEU A 82 7.29 -30.92 -3.34
CA LEU A 82 6.57 -30.36 -4.49
C LEU A 82 6.83 -31.13 -5.78
N MET A 83 8.08 -31.56 -6.02
CA MET A 83 8.45 -32.37 -7.20
C MET A 83 7.81 -33.76 -7.19
N ARG A 84 7.48 -34.29 -6.00
CA ARG A 84 6.68 -35.52 -5.84
C ARG A 84 5.17 -35.31 -6.05
N GLY A 85 4.74 -34.09 -6.37
CA GLY A 85 3.34 -33.76 -6.64
C GLY A 85 2.53 -33.38 -5.40
N LEU A 86 3.16 -33.22 -4.22
CA LEU A 86 2.44 -32.70 -3.06
C LEU A 86 2.03 -31.24 -3.31
N VAL A 87 0.82 -30.90 -2.90
CA VAL A 87 0.39 -29.51 -2.87
C VAL A 87 1.19 -28.73 -1.83
N TYR A 88 1.25 -27.40 -2.00
CA TYR A 88 2.14 -26.55 -1.20
C TYR A 88 1.92 -26.66 0.31
N SER A 89 0.67 -26.80 0.78
CA SER A 89 0.34 -27.01 2.20
C SER A 89 1.01 -28.26 2.76
N ASP A 90 0.94 -29.35 2.00
CA ASP A 90 1.37 -30.68 2.42
C ASP A 90 2.89 -30.78 2.33
N ALA A 91 3.48 -30.16 1.30
CA ALA A 91 4.91 -30.03 1.15
C ALA A 91 5.52 -29.23 2.32
N MET A 92 4.85 -28.18 2.80
CA MET A 92 5.26 -27.43 3.98
C MET A 92 5.13 -28.25 5.27
N ALA A 93 3.98 -28.92 5.45
CA ALA A 93 3.73 -29.76 6.62
C ALA A 93 4.71 -30.93 6.73
N SER A 94 5.04 -31.59 5.61
CA SER A 94 5.98 -32.72 5.58
C SER A 94 7.40 -32.36 6.04
N VAL A 95 7.78 -31.08 6.00
CA VAL A 95 9.09 -30.59 6.47
C VAL A 95 9.02 -29.84 7.79
N GLY A 96 7.89 -29.90 8.48
CA GLY A 96 7.65 -29.24 9.77
C GLY A 96 7.49 -27.73 9.67
N TYR A 97 7.06 -27.20 8.52
CA TYR A 97 6.75 -25.78 8.36
C TYR A 97 5.25 -25.51 8.34
N ASP A 98 4.81 -24.60 9.20
CA ASP A 98 3.46 -24.03 9.14
C ASP A 98 3.43 -22.87 8.13
N HIS A 99 2.49 -22.92 7.19
CA HIS A 99 2.29 -21.91 6.15
C HIS A 99 1.13 -20.95 6.46
N SER A 100 0.26 -21.29 7.41
CA SER A 100 -0.94 -20.53 7.78
C SER A 100 -0.85 -19.86 9.15
N PHE A 101 0.19 -20.13 9.95
CA PHE A 101 0.29 -19.69 11.35
C PHE A 101 -0.98 -20.04 12.14
N SER A 102 -1.66 -21.11 11.75
CA SER A 102 -2.96 -21.50 12.27
C SER A 102 -2.75 -22.58 13.32
N GLU A 103 -2.87 -22.20 14.58
CA GLU A 103 -2.75 -23.14 15.68
C GLU A 103 -3.97 -24.08 15.69
N THR A 104 -3.69 -25.39 15.66
CA THR A 104 -4.69 -26.42 15.94
C THR A 104 -5.24 -26.24 17.36
N LYS A 105 -6.40 -26.87 17.65
CA LYS A 105 -7.00 -26.81 18.99
C LYS A 105 -6.05 -27.37 20.06
N ALA A 106 -5.39 -28.49 19.76
CA ALA A 106 -4.44 -29.13 20.65
C ALA A 106 -3.21 -28.26 20.94
N GLU A 107 -2.63 -27.62 19.91
CA GLU A 107 -1.50 -26.69 20.08
C GLU A 107 -1.89 -25.47 20.93
N ARG A 108 -3.12 -24.95 20.78
CA ARG A 108 -3.64 -23.86 21.60
C ARG A 108 -3.82 -24.24 23.06
N GLU A 109 -4.32 -25.45 23.33
CA GLU A 109 -4.52 -25.95 24.69
C GLU A 109 -3.18 -26.18 25.42
N GLN A 110 -2.16 -26.65 24.70
CA GLN A 110 -0.81 -26.89 25.25
C GLN A 110 0.07 -25.63 25.32
N LYS A 111 -0.41 -24.49 24.81
CA LYS A 111 0.36 -23.25 24.76
C LYS A 111 0.68 -22.72 26.17
N PHE A 112 1.97 -22.51 26.43
CA PHE A 112 2.42 -21.81 27.64
C PHE A 112 2.01 -20.34 27.57
N LEU A 113 1.28 -19.89 28.59
CA LEU A 113 0.83 -18.51 28.71
C LEU A 113 1.74 -17.75 29.66
N LEU A 114 2.12 -16.55 29.26
CA LEU A 114 2.83 -15.62 30.11
C LEU A 114 1.90 -15.14 31.23
N ASN A 115 2.48 -14.85 32.40
CA ASN A 115 1.76 -14.19 33.49
C ASN A 115 1.69 -12.67 33.27
N ARG A 116 2.60 -12.13 32.46
CA ARG A 116 2.67 -10.70 32.13
C ARG A 116 3.22 -10.50 30.72
N LEU A 117 2.62 -9.60 29.95
CA LEU A 117 3.09 -9.22 28.63
C LEU A 117 4.30 -8.27 28.75
N PRO A 118 5.44 -8.55 28.11
CA PRO A 118 6.54 -7.61 28.04
C PRO A 118 6.19 -6.46 27.08
N LEU A 119 6.66 -5.26 27.41
CA LEU A 119 6.57 -4.12 26.50
C LEU A 119 7.42 -4.35 25.25
N LEU A 120 6.93 -3.83 24.13
CA LEU A 120 7.69 -3.78 22.89
C LEU A 120 8.84 -2.78 23.05
N GLN A 121 10.05 -3.23 22.73
CA GLN A 121 11.23 -2.38 22.68
C GLN A 121 11.12 -1.36 21.54
N LYS A 122 11.84 -0.25 21.69
CA LYS A 122 11.91 0.80 20.65
C LYS A 122 12.49 0.21 19.35
N ASN A 123 11.83 0.47 18.22
CA ASN A 123 12.19 -0.06 16.90
C ASN A 123 11.97 -1.58 16.73
N ALA A 124 11.20 -2.22 17.62
CA ALA A 124 10.77 -3.61 17.42
C ALA A 124 9.83 -3.76 16.20
N LEU A 125 9.15 -2.68 15.81
CA LEU A 125 8.28 -2.59 14.64
C LEU A 125 8.75 -1.44 13.73
N ARG A 126 8.37 -1.51 12.45
CA ARG A 126 8.76 -0.50 11.44
C ARG A 126 8.14 0.88 11.69
N GLN A 127 7.06 0.96 12.47
CA GLN A 127 6.26 2.17 12.66
C GLN A 127 6.16 2.50 14.17
N PRO A 128 6.78 3.59 14.64
CA PRO A 128 6.78 3.95 16.07
C PRO A 128 5.38 4.21 16.67
N VAL A 129 4.44 4.73 15.87
CA VAL A 129 3.05 4.97 16.32
C VAL A 129 2.37 3.64 16.68
N VAL A 130 2.58 2.61 15.88
CA VAL A 130 2.04 1.27 16.12
C VAL A 130 2.63 0.67 17.40
N GLU A 131 3.93 0.85 17.65
CA GLU A 131 4.56 0.42 18.91
C GLU A 131 3.91 1.08 20.13
N LYS A 132 3.71 2.40 20.07
CA LYS A 132 3.07 3.16 21.16
C LYS A 132 1.67 2.64 21.45
N ILE A 133 0.85 2.44 20.42
CA ILE A 133 -0.53 1.91 20.56
C ILE A 133 -0.52 0.51 21.20
N LEU A 134 0.32 -0.38 20.69
CA LEU A 134 0.42 -1.75 21.21
C LEU A 134 0.96 -1.79 22.65
N ASN A 135 1.87 -0.89 23.02
CA ASN A 135 2.35 -0.77 24.40
C ASN A 135 1.27 -0.26 25.35
N GLN A 136 0.39 0.66 24.92
CA GLN A 136 -0.77 1.06 25.73
C GLN A 136 -1.75 -0.11 25.93
N MET A 137 -2.01 -0.88 24.88
CA MET A 137 -2.80 -2.11 24.98
C MET A 137 -2.16 -3.13 25.94
N ILE A 138 -0.84 -3.34 25.85
CA ILE A 138 -0.10 -4.24 26.75
C ILE A 138 -0.24 -3.78 28.21
N ASN A 139 -0.07 -2.49 28.47
CA ASN A 139 -0.22 -1.93 29.82
C ASN A 139 -1.63 -2.16 30.37
N LEU A 140 -2.66 -1.85 29.58
CA LEU A 140 -4.05 -2.05 29.98
C LEU A 140 -4.34 -3.52 30.30
N VAL A 141 -3.94 -4.45 29.43
CA VAL A 141 -4.18 -5.88 29.65
C VAL A 141 -3.42 -6.40 30.86
N ASN A 142 -2.17 -5.96 31.07
CA ASN A 142 -1.41 -6.32 32.27
C ASN A 142 -2.09 -5.81 33.54
N ALA A 143 -2.61 -4.57 33.55
CA ALA A 143 -3.31 -4.01 34.69
C ALA A 143 -4.60 -4.79 35.00
N LEU A 144 -5.41 -5.10 33.98
CA LEU A 144 -6.62 -5.91 34.14
C LEU A 144 -6.31 -7.33 34.64
N MET A 145 -5.19 -7.92 34.20
CA MET A 145 -4.76 -9.22 34.68
C MET A 145 -4.29 -9.21 36.13
N GLU A 146 -3.68 -8.11 36.58
CA GLU A 146 -3.26 -7.91 37.96
C GLU A 146 -4.47 -7.72 38.89
N GLU A 147 -5.49 -6.97 38.44
CA GLU A 147 -6.68 -6.67 39.23
C GLU A 147 -7.72 -7.80 39.23
N HIS A 148 -7.98 -8.43 38.08
CA HIS A 148 -9.08 -9.38 37.89
C HIS A 148 -8.63 -10.79 37.53
N GLY A 149 -7.32 -11.04 37.44
CA GLY A 149 -6.78 -12.31 37.00
C GLY A 149 -6.81 -12.51 35.47
N ARG A 150 -6.34 -13.68 35.02
CA ARG A 150 -6.17 -13.95 33.59
C ARG A 150 -7.52 -14.03 32.86
N PRO A 151 -7.70 -13.32 31.73
CA PRO A 151 -8.92 -13.43 30.93
C PRO A 151 -9.03 -14.78 30.23
N HIS A 152 -10.25 -15.34 30.24
CA HIS A 152 -10.60 -16.55 29.49
C HIS A 152 -10.66 -16.30 27.99
N GLU A 153 -11.15 -15.12 27.60
CA GLU A 153 -11.31 -14.70 26.21
C GLU A 153 -10.98 -13.21 26.05
N ILE A 154 -10.33 -12.85 24.95
CA ILE A 154 -10.10 -11.45 24.57
C ILE A 154 -10.69 -11.20 23.18
N ARG A 155 -11.61 -10.24 23.08
CA ARG A 155 -12.15 -9.76 21.80
C ARG A 155 -11.56 -8.40 21.48
N VAL A 156 -10.91 -8.30 20.32
CA VAL A 156 -10.35 -7.05 19.82
C VAL A 156 -11.13 -6.61 18.60
N GLU A 157 -11.71 -5.42 18.66
CA GLU A 157 -12.32 -4.80 17.48
C GLU A 157 -11.23 -4.35 16.51
N LEU A 158 -11.36 -4.77 15.26
CA LEU A 158 -10.50 -4.38 14.17
C LEU A 158 -11.27 -3.50 13.20
N ALA A 159 -10.58 -2.51 12.64
CA ALA A 159 -10.96 -1.94 11.35
C ALA A 159 -10.62 -2.93 10.21
N ARG A 160 -11.25 -4.10 10.24
CA ARG A 160 -11.39 -4.96 9.07
C ARG A 160 -12.72 -4.60 8.43
N GLU A 161 -12.67 -4.21 7.17
CA GLU A 161 -13.85 -4.26 6.31
C GLU A 161 -14.36 -5.71 6.28
N LEU A 162 -15.69 -5.87 6.22
CA LEU A 162 -16.31 -7.17 6.01
C LEU A 162 -15.73 -7.85 4.76
N LYS A 163 -15.81 -9.19 4.71
CA LYS A 163 -15.47 -9.91 3.48
C LYS A 163 -16.30 -9.33 2.34
N GLN A 164 -15.61 -8.74 1.36
CA GLN A 164 -16.21 -8.23 0.15
C GLN A 164 -17.15 -9.29 -0.47
N SER A 165 -18.27 -8.82 -1.01
CA SER A 165 -19.20 -9.68 -1.74
C SER A 165 -18.50 -10.36 -2.92
N LYS A 166 -19.10 -11.41 -3.51
CA LYS A 166 -18.53 -12.04 -4.71
C LYS A 166 -18.42 -11.03 -5.86
N GLU A 167 -19.41 -10.16 -5.98
CA GLU A 167 -19.47 -9.09 -6.99
C GLU A 167 -18.38 -8.05 -6.75
N GLU A 168 -18.28 -7.51 -5.54
CA GLU A 168 -17.22 -6.55 -5.17
C GLU A 168 -15.81 -7.11 -5.40
N ARG A 169 -15.59 -8.40 -5.12
CA ARG A 169 -14.32 -9.08 -5.41
C ARG A 169 -14.04 -9.18 -6.91
N ASN A 170 -15.06 -9.52 -7.71
CA ASN A 170 -14.93 -9.60 -9.16
C ASN A 170 -14.63 -8.21 -9.76
N ASP A 171 -15.34 -7.17 -9.31
CA ASP A 171 -15.12 -5.80 -9.76
C ASP A 171 -13.72 -5.32 -9.39
N TYR A 172 -13.28 -5.60 -8.16
CA TYR A 172 -11.93 -5.30 -7.72
C TYR A 172 -10.86 -6.02 -8.56
N PHE A 173 -11.07 -7.31 -8.85
CA PHE A 173 -10.18 -8.11 -9.69
C PHE A 173 -10.10 -7.57 -11.11
N ASN A 174 -11.25 -7.27 -11.72
CA ASN A 174 -11.32 -6.69 -13.06
C ASN A 174 -10.62 -5.32 -13.12
N ALA A 175 -10.85 -4.46 -12.13
CA ALA A 175 -10.21 -3.16 -12.02
C ALA A 175 -8.69 -3.24 -11.80
N ILE A 176 -8.19 -4.28 -11.12
CA ILE A 176 -6.75 -4.54 -11.02
C ILE A 176 -6.20 -4.96 -12.38
N ASN A 177 -6.81 -5.96 -13.03
CA ASN A 177 -6.32 -6.48 -14.30
C ASN A 177 -6.28 -5.40 -15.38
N GLN A 178 -7.31 -4.56 -15.45
CA GLN A 178 -7.34 -3.42 -16.37
C GLN A 178 -6.19 -2.44 -16.07
N ARG A 179 -5.96 -2.10 -14.79
CA ARG A 179 -4.85 -1.23 -14.37
C ARG A 179 -3.48 -1.83 -14.66
N THR A 180 -3.33 -3.15 -14.55
CA THR A 180 -2.08 -3.86 -14.89
C THR A 180 -1.80 -3.76 -16.38
N ARG A 181 -2.78 -4.13 -17.22
CA ARG A 181 -2.66 -4.02 -18.68
C ARG A 181 -2.35 -2.59 -19.13
N GLN A 182 -3.00 -1.59 -18.53
CA GLN A 182 -2.70 -0.19 -18.81
C GLN A 182 -1.28 0.20 -18.39
N SER A 183 -0.80 -0.27 -17.22
CA SER A 183 0.57 -0.02 -16.77
C SER A 183 1.61 -0.62 -17.72
N GLU A 184 1.35 -1.82 -18.25
CA GLU A 184 2.22 -2.50 -19.22
C GLU A 184 2.31 -1.70 -20.53
N LYS A 185 1.17 -1.26 -21.08
CA LYS A 185 1.18 -0.41 -22.28
C LYS A 185 1.91 0.90 -22.06
N ILE A 186 1.71 1.56 -20.90
CA ILE A 186 2.45 2.79 -20.56
C ILE A 186 3.95 2.50 -20.45
N ALA A 187 4.33 1.37 -19.84
CA ALA A 187 5.72 0.97 -19.70
C ALA A 187 6.40 0.80 -21.07
N GLU A 188 5.71 0.18 -22.03
CA GLU A 188 6.21 0.05 -23.40
C GLU A 188 6.41 1.41 -24.08
N ARG A 189 5.45 2.33 -23.97
CA ARG A 189 5.56 3.68 -24.57
C ARG A 189 6.69 4.49 -23.95
N LEU A 190 6.82 4.47 -22.62
CA LEU A 190 7.92 5.14 -21.93
C LEU A 190 9.28 4.67 -22.44
N GLN A 191 9.43 3.36 -22.70
CA GLN A 191 10.68 2.79 -23.17
C GLN A 191 10.92 3.04 -24.67
N LYS A 192 9.91 2.82 -25.53
CA LYS A 192 10.03 2.93 -26.99
C LYS A 192 10.08 4.37 -27.50
N GLU A 193 9.21 5.23 -26.97
CA GLU A 193 9.00 6.59 -27.50
C GLU A 193 9.89 7.63 -26.80
N TYR A 194 10.18 7.45 -25.51
CA TYR A 194 10.88 8.46 -24.70
C TYR A 194 12.26 8.02 -24.19
N ALA A 195 12.63 6.75 -24.40
CA ALA A 195 13.82 6.13 -23.82
C ALA A 195 13.92 6.29 -22.28
N ILE A 196 12.77 6.30 -21.60
CA ILE A 196 12.66 6.47 -20.16
C ILE A 196 12.33 5.12 -19.51
N LYS A 197 13.06 4.80 -18.42
CA LYS A 197 12.84 3.56 -17.67
C LYS A 197 11.42 3.53 -17.08
N PRO A 198 10.63 2.45 -17.28
CA PRO A 198 9.27 2.35 -16.77
C PRO A 198 9.24 2.01 -15.28
N THR A 199 9.52 3.01 -14.44
CA THR A 199 9.39 2.89 -12.97
C THR A 199 7.97 3.22 -12.52
N ARG A 200 7.57 2.79 -11.32
CA ARG A 200 6.28 3.17 -10.71
C ARG A 200 6.07 4.69 -10.72
N LYS A 201 7.12 5.47 -10.45
CA LYS A 201 7.09 6.94 -10.45
C LYS A 201 6.84 7.49 -11.86
N ASN A 202 7.49 6.95 -12.88
CA ASN A 202 7.33 7.43 -14.25
C ASN A 202 5.96 7.05 -14.83
N ILE A 203 5.42 5.88 -14.47
CA ILE A 203 4.05 5.49 -14.82
C ILE A 203 3.04 6.41 -14.12
N GLU A 204 3.27 6.77 -12.85
CA GLU A 204 2.43 7.75 -12.14
C GLU A 204 2.50 9.13 -12.82
N LYS A 205 3.69 9.62 -13.17
CA LYS A 205 3.86 10.87 -13.92
C LYS A 205 3.12 10.85 -15.25
N TRP A 206 3.25 9.79 -16.04
CA TRP A 206 2.53 9.63 -17.30
C TRP A 206 1.01 9.79 -17.09
N ARG A 207 0.46 9.13 -16.08
CA ARG A 207 -0.97 9.22 -15.76
C ARG A 207 -1.37 10.63 -15.33
N LEU A 208 -0.60 11.28 -14.47
CA LEU A 208 -0.87 12.66 -14.03
C LEU A 208 -0.87 13.63 -15.21
N TRP A 209 0.09 13.48 -16.14
CA TRP A 209 0.19 14.33 -17.31
C TRP A 209 -1.05 14.21 -18.20
N HIS A 210 -1.46 12.98 -18.53
CA HIS A 210 -2.63 12.75 -19.37
C HIS A 210 -3.93 13.19 -18.71
N GLU A 211 -4.06 13.02 -17.38
CA GLU A 211 -5.27 13.38 -16.63
C GLU A 211 -5.69 14.84 -16.84
N VAL A 212 -4.70 15.75 -16.93
CA VAL A 212 -4.93 17.19 -17.15
C VAL A 212 -4.46 17.66 -18.54
N ASN A 213 -4.23 16.71 -19.46
CA ASN A 213 -3.80 16.97 -20.83
C ASN A 213 -2.55 17.87 -20.95
N GLY A 214 -1.57 17.66 -20.06
CA GLY A 214 -0.32 18.43 -20.02
C GLY A 214 -0.44 19.87 -19.51
N ARG A 215 -1.62 20.30 -19.06
CA ARG A 215 -1.85 21.66 -18.60
C ARG A 215 -1.54 21.82 -17.12
N CYS A 216 -0.71 22.81 -16.78
CA CYS A 216 -0.55 23.26 -15.40
C CYS A 216 -1.82 23.98 -14.94
N LEU A 217 -2.52 23.45 -13.93
CA LEU A 217 -3.80 24.01 -13.46
C LEU A 217 -3.69 25.43 -12.90
N TYR A 218 -2.50 25.84 -12.46
CA TYR A 218 -2.30 27.12 -11.78
C TYR A 218 -1.97 28.30 -12.71
N CYS A 219 -1.25 28.03 -13.80
CA CYS A 219 -0.88 29.07 -14.77
C CYS A 219 -1.50 28.85 -16.15
N ASN A 220 -2.23 27.74 -16.34
CA ASN A 220 -2.89 27.35 -17.58
C ASN A 220 -1.94 27.13 -18.78
N GLN A 221 -0.63 27.09 -18.55
CA GLN A 221 0.38 26.85 -19.59
C GLN A 221 0.61 25.35 -19.79
N GLN A 222 0.95 24.99 -21.03
CA GLN A 222 1.26 23.61 -21.43
C GLN A 222 2.65 23.19 -20.96
N ILE A 223 2.71 21.95 -20.47
CA ILE A 223 3.92 21.21 -20.14
C ILE A 223 3.97 20.03 -21.12
N THR A 224 5.07 19.86 -21.84
CA THR A 224 5.19 18.69 -22.73
C THR A 224 5.42 17.41 -21.93
N VAL A 225 5.04 16.26 -22.51
CA VAL A 225 5.23 14.95 -21.86
C VAL A 225 6.71 14.74 -21.49
N ASP A 226 7.62 15.06 -22.42
CA ASP A 226 9.06 14.88 -22.22
C ASP A 226 9.61 15.78 -21.10
N GLN A 227 9.22 17.07 -21.09
CA GLN A 227 9.57 18.00 -20.01
C GLN A 227 9.15 17.46 -18.65
N PHE A 228 7.90 17.00 -18.54
CA PHE A 228 7.36 16.52 -17.26
C PHE A 228 8.01 15.22 -16.78
N LEU A 229 8.21 14.26 -17.69
CA LEU A 229 8.84 12.98 -17.36
C LEU A 229 10.27 13.19 -16.86
N ARG A 230 11.03 14.09 -17.50
CA ARG A 230 12.40 14.45 -17.11
C ARG A 230 12.49 15.40 -15.91
N GLY A 231 11.38 16.04 -15.54
CA GLY A 231 11.34 17.01 -14.43
C GLY A 231 11.96 18.35 -14.79
N ILE A 232 11.89 18.74 -16.07
CA ILE A 232 12.36 20.03 -16.56
C ILE A 232 11.26 21.05 -16.27
N GLU A 233 11.57 22.04 -15.42
CA GLU A 233 10.70 23.17 -15.03
C GLU A 233 9.31 22.79 -14.49
N SER A 234 9.07 21.51 -14.25
CA SER A 234 7.79 20.95 -13.83
C SER A 234 8.00 19.76 -12.90
N ASP A 235 7.09 19.59 -11.94
CA ASP A 235 7.09 18.45 -11.04
C ASP A 235 5.67 18.06 -10.60
N VAL A 236 5.57 16.90 -9.94
CA VAL A 236 4.36 16.45 -9.29
C VAL A 236 4.08 17.35 -8.09
N GLU A 237 2.87 17.89 -8.03
CA GLU A 237 2.44 18.79 -6.96
C GLU A 237 1.27 18.22 -6.16
N HIS A 238 1.30 18.44 -4.85
CA HIS A 238 0.23 18.07 -3.93
C HIS A 238 -0.83 19.17 -3.89
N ILE A 239 -2.05 18.83 -4.33
CA ILE A 239 -3.20 19.75 -4.38
C ILE A 239 -3.48 20.32 -2.99
N ILE A 240 -3.50 19.44 -1.99
CA ILE A 240 -3.55 19.79 -0.59
C ILE A 240 -2.20 19.43 0.05
N PRO A 241 -1.54 20.38 0.74
CA PRO A 241 -0.24 20.13 1.36
C PRO A 241 -0.25 18.96 2.34
N LYS A 242 0.81 18.14 2.28
CA LYS A 242 0.96 16.97 3.17
C LYS A 242 0.95 17.30 4.65
N ALA A 243 1.34 18.52 5.02
CA ALA A 243 1.35 19.01 6.39
C ALA A 243 -0.06 19.06 7.00
N PHE A 244 -1.09 19.32 6.18
CA PHE A 244 -2.49 19.42 6.61
C PHE A 244 -3.30 18.17 6.27
N PHE A 245 -3.01 17.55 5.12
CA PHE A 245 -3.72 16.37 4.65
C PHE A 245 -2.70 15.32 4.22
N PHE A 246 -2.47 14.32 5.08
CA PHE A 246 -1.49 13.24 4.90
C PHE A 246 -1.86 12.23 3.79
N ASP A 247 -2.27 12.73 2.62
CA ASP A 247 -2.72 11.97 1.47
C ASP A 247 -1.69 12.07 0.33
N ASP A 248 -0.97 10.97 0.09
CA ASP A 248 -0.09 10.82 -1.08
C ASP A 248 -0.76 10.02 -2.21
N SER A 249 -2.08 9.88 -2.18
CA SER A 249 -2.82 9.22 -3.25
C SER A 249 -2.75 10.02 -4.54
N PHE A 250 -2.99 9.33 -5.65
CA PHE A 250 -3.08 9.94 -6.98
C PHE A 250 -4.12 11.07 -7.04
N ALA A 251 -5.20 10.98 -6.24
CA ALA A 251 -6.26 11.98 -6.20
C ALA A 251 -5.79 13.32 -5.62
N ASN A 252 -4.76 13.33 -4.78
CA ASN A 252 -4.19 14.55 -4.19
C ASN A 252 -2.95 15.07 -4.97
N LYS A 253 -2.63 14.48 -6.13
CA LYS A 253 -1.47 14.86 -6.94
C LYS A 253 -1.91 15.45 -8.27
N THR A 254 -1.21 16.45 -8.77
CA THR A 254 -1.37 16.99 -10.13
C THR A 254 0.00 17.36 -10.71
N ILE A 255 0.05 17.81 -11.96
CA ILE A 255 1.26 18.38 -12.55
C ILE A 255 1.28 19.89 -12.34
N ALA A 256 2.44 20.47 -12.06
CA ALA A 256 2.61 21.92 -12.01
C ALA A 256 4.01 22.32 -12.48
N HIS A 257 4.14 23.56 -12.96
CA HIS A 257 5.46 24.17 -13.11
C HIS A 257 6.08 24.37 -11.73
N ILE A 258 7.41 24.22 -11.64
CA ILE A 258 8.17 24.39 -10.39
C ILE A 258 7.89 25.77 -9.78
N ARG A 259 7.84 26.84 -10.60
CA ARG A 259 7.51 28.20 -10.14
C ARG A 259 6.11 28.32 -9.52
N CYS A 260 5.12 27.60 -10.04
CA CYS A 260 3.76 27.61 -9.51
C CYS A 260 3.70 26.84 -8.19
N ASN A 261 4.38 25.70 -8.13
CA ASN A 261 4.50 24.92 -6.91
C ASN A 261 5.17 25.73 -5.79
N SER A 262 6.35 26.32 -6.07
CA SER A 262 7.12 27.12 -5.12
C SER A 262 6.37 28.36 -4.61
N THR A 263 5.44 28.92 -5.38
CA THR A 263 4.61 30.07 -4.96
C THR A 263 3.39 29.65 -4.17
N LYS A 264 2.78 28.49 -4.47
CA LYS A 264 1.68 27.91 -3.69
C LYS A 264 2.11 27.53 -2.28
N ARG A 265 3.31 26.94 -2.12
CA ARG A 265 3.83 26.48 -0.81
C ARG A 265 2.79 25.63 -0.06
N ASP A 266 2.41 26.05 1.14
CA ASP A 266 1.52 25.35 2.06
C ASP A 266 0.04 25.80 1.93
N ALA A 267 -0.34 26.48 0.84
CA ALA A 267 -1.75 26.75 0.54
C ALA A 267 -2.42 25.53 -0.14
N THR A 268 -3.74 25.40 -0.01
CA THR A 268 -4.50 24.49 -0.88
C THR A 268 -4.53 25.06 -2.30
N ALA A 269 -4.82 24.22 -3.30
CA ALA A 269 -4.99 24.68 -4.67
C ALA A 269 -6.06 25.79 -4.79
N TYR A 270 -7.18 25.63 -4.08
CA TYR A 270 -8.25 26.64 -4.05
C TYR A 270 -7.77 27.96 -3.43
N ASP A 271 -7.17 27.90 -2.24
CA ASP A 271 -6.73 29.10 -1.52
C ASP A 271 -5.66 29.88 -2.30
N TYR A 272 -4.73 29.15 -2.95
CA TYR A 272 -3.72 29.76 -3.82
C TYR A 272 -4.32 30.44 -5.05
N MET A 273 -5.33 29.84 -5.70
CA MET A 273 -5.97 30.48 -6.84
C MET A 273 -6.85 31.65 -6.40
N SER A 274 -7.49 31.56 -5.23
CA SER A 274 -8.24 32.65 -4.62
C SER A 274 -7.34 33.86 -4.30
N SER A 275 -6.11 33.64 -3.84
CA SER A 275 -5.17 34.73 -3.55
C SER A 275 -4.67 35.46 -4.80
N ARG A 276 -4.91 34.93 -6.00
CA ARG A 276 -4.53 35.55 -7.28
C ARG A 276 -5.65 36.39 -7.91
N GLY A 277 -6.79 36.52 -7.23
CA GLY A 277 -7.94 37.31 -7.67
C GLY A 277 -9.09 36.46 -8.19
N THR A 278 -10.28 37.08 -8.23
CA THR A 278 -11.55 36.42 -8.58
C THR A 278 -11.54 35.85 -10.00
N GLU A 279 -11.01 36.59 -10.97
CA GLU A 279 -10.93 36.13 -12.37
C GLU A 279 -10.05 34.87 -12.51
N ALA A 280 -8.92 34.83 -11.79
CA ALA A 280 -8.03 33.68 -11.80
C ALA A 280 -8.69 32.44 -11.17
N LEU A 281 -9.42 32.64 -10.07
CA LEU A 281 -10.17 31.58 -9.40
C LEU A 281 -11.32 31.05 -10.28
N ASP A 282 -12.08 31.93 -10.93
CA ASP A 282 -13.18 31.53 -11.81
C ASP A 282 -12.69 30.73 -13.01
N ASN A 283 -11.60 31.16 -13.65
CA ASN A 283 -10.99 30.44 -14.76
C ASN A 283 -10.42 29.07 -14.33
N TYR A 284 -9.84 29.01 -13.13
CA TYR A 284 -9.41 27.75 -12.52
C TYR A 284 -10.59 26.80 -12.29
N LEU A 285 -11.65 27.27 -11.63
CA LEU A 285 -12.83 26.45 -11.35
C LEU A 285 -13.53 26.00 -12.63
N LYS A 286 -13.62 26.84 -13.66
CA LYS A 286 -14.13 26.43 -14.99
C LYS A 286 -13.31 25.27 -15.55
N THR A 287 -11.98 25.38 -15.54
CA THR A 287 -11.08 24.32 -16.01
C THR A 287 -11.27 23.02 -15.21
N VAL A 288 -11.37 23.12 -13.88
CA VAL A 288 -11.61 21.96 -12.99
C VAL A 288 -12.96 21.30 -13.31
N HIS A 289 -14.02 22.08 -13.52
CA HIS A 289 -15.33 21.57 -13.92
C HIS A 289 -15.33 20.94 -15.31
N GLU A 290 -14.60 21.50 -16.28
CA GLU A 290 -14.45 20.91 -17.62
C GLU A 290 -13.79 19.53 -17.56
N LEU A 291 -12.68 19.43 -16.81
CA LEU A 291 -11.97 18.16 -16.60
C LEU A 291 -12.84 17.11 -15.89
N TYR A 292 -13.81 17.53 -15.06
CA TYR A 292 -14.73 16.62 -14.40
C TYR A 292 -15.97 16.28 -15.26
N ARG A 293 -16.52 17.23 -16.02
CA ARG A 293 -17.72 17.00 -16.86
C ARG A 293 -17.48 16.02 -18.01
N ASN A 294 -16.24 15.92 -18.48
CA ASN A 294 -15.83 14.90 -19.45
C ASN A 294 -16.02 13.44 -18.96
N ASP A 295 -16.44 13.23 -17.71
CA ASP A 295 -16.77 11.94 -17.10
C ASP A 295 -18.12 11.34 -17.54
N LYS A 296 -19.14 12.16 -17.87
CA LYS A 296 -20.51 11.64 -18.12
C LYS A 296 -20.83 11.29 -19.58
N ALA A 297 -20.17 11.92 -20.56
CA ALA A 297 -20.52 11.81 -21.98
C ALA A 297 -19.87 10.62 -22.71
N ASP A 298 -18.88 9.96 -22.11
CA ASP A 298 -17.87 9.22 -22.88
C ASP A 298 -17.57 7.81 -22.33
N ARG A 299 -18.58 7.18 -21.68
CA ARG A 299 -18.47 5.84 -21.06
C ARG A 299 -18.17 4.70 -22.05
N HIS A 300 -18.22 4.95 -23.36
CA HIS A 300 -18.12 3.91 -24.40
C HIS A 300 -17.03 4.14 -25.46
N LYS A 301 -16.18 5.17 -25.36
CA LYS A 301 -15.04 5.32 -26.28
C LYS A 301 -13.81 4.62 -25.72
N THR A 302 -13.73 3.32 -25.96
CA THR A 302 -12.43 2.65 -26.03
C THR A 302 -11.73 3.15 -27.29
N SER A 303 -10.73 4.03 -27.14
CA SER A 303 -9.73 4.15 -28.21
C SER A 303 -9.05 2.80 -28.35
N ASP A 304 -8.78 2.33 -29.56
CA ASP A 304 -8.17 1.02 -29.86
C ASP A 304 -6.90 0.72 -29.01
N ASP A 305 -6.22 1.77 -28.57
CA ASP A 305 -4.96 1.69 -27.84
C ASP A 305 -5.17 1.37 -26.33
N GLY A 306 -6.36 1.58 -25.76
CA GLY A 306 -6.67 1.35 -24.34
C GLY A 306 -5.90 2.20 -23.30
N VAL A 307 -5.02 3.11 -23.75
CA VAL A 307 -4.22 4.03 -22.91
C VAL A 307 -4.87 5.42 -22.81
N HIS A 308 -5.66 5.82 -23.82
CA HIS A 308 -6.19 7.18 -23.97
C HIS A 308 -7.52 7.43 -23.22
N CYS A 309 -8.04 6.44 -22.50
CA CYS A 309 -9.34 6.54 -21.82
C CYS A 309 -9.38 7.53 -20.64
N LEU A 310 -8.22 8.07 -20.22
CA LEU A 310 -8.09 9.00 -19.09
C LEU A 310 -7.57 10.39 -19.48
N THR A 311 -7.38 10.68 -20.79
CA THR A 311 -6.87 12.00 -21.21
C THR A 311 -7.91 13.08 -20.91
N GLY A 312 -7.54 14.10 -20.14
CA GLY A 312 -8.41 15.23 -19.81
C GLY A 312 -9.59 14.91 -18.90
N LYS A 313 -9.45 13.92 -18.00
CA LYS A 313 -10.51 13.44 -17.09
C LYS A 313 -9.97 13.28 -15.67
N ILE A 314 -10.53 14.02 -14.71
CA ILE A 314 -10.18 13.89 -13.28
C ILE A 314 -11.21 13.05 -12.52
N SER A 315 -10.75 12.27 -11.55
CA SER A 315 -11.65 11.51 -10.66
C SER A 315 -12.47 12.43 -9.75
N ARG A 316 -13.65 11.97 -9.30
CA ARG A 316 -14.48 12.67 -8.30
C ARG A 316 -13.67 13.10 -7.07
N GLY A 317 -12.84 12.22 -6.52
CA GLY A 317 -12.03 12.54 -5.35
C GLY A 317 -11.00 13.64 -5.61
N LYS A 318 -10.46 13.75 -6.82
CA LYS A 318 -9.56 14.85 -7.19
C LYS A 318 -10.32 16.15 -7.40
N PHE A 319 -11.48 16.09 -8.05
CA PHE A 319 -12.38 17.23 -8.25
C PHE A 319 -12.78 17.87 -6.91
N GLU A 320 -13.14 17.08 -5.90
CA GLU A 320 -13.43 17.57 -4.55
C GLU A 320 -12.20 18.24 -3.92
N ARG A 321 -11.04 17.58 -3.92
CA ARG A 321 -9.78 18.11 -3.33
C ARG A 321 -9.29 19.40 -3.98
N LEU A 322 -9.50 19.58 -5.29
CA LEU A 322 -9.15 20.82 -6.00
C LEU A 322 -9.98 22.03 -5.55
N GLN A 323 -11.13 21.79 -4.91
CA GLN A 323 -12.05 22.83 -4.47
C GLN A 323 -12.04 23.04 -2.95
N TRP A 324 -11.36 22.19 -2.19
CA TRP A 324 -11.30 22.33 -0.74
C TRP A 324 -10.48 23.54 -0.32
N ARG A 325 -11.07 24.35 0.55
CA ARG A 325 -10.34 25.31 1.37
C ARG A 325 -9.63 24.58 2.50
N LYS A 326 -8.72 25.28 3.17
CA LYS A 326 -8.09 24.74 4.37
C LYS A 326 -9.10 24.34 5.45
N GLU A 327 -10.21 25.06 5.58
CA GLU A 327 -11.26 24.73 6.56
C GLU A 327 -12.06 23.47 6.21
N ASP A 328 -12.20 23.17 4.92
CA ASP A 328 -13.00 22.04 4.41
C ASP A 328 -12.25 20.70 4.47
N ILE A 329 -10.95 20.73 4.76
CA ILE A 329 -10.13 19.52 4.86
C ILE A 329 -10.74 18.63 5.95
N PRO A 330 -11.23 17.42 5.62
CA PRO A 330 -11.78 16.52 6.61
C PRO A 330 -10.74 16.29 7.71
N LYS A 331 -11.09 16.62 8.94
CA LYS A 331 -10.25 16.32 10.13
C LYS A 331 -10.10 14.81 10.35
N ASP A 332 -10.90 14.02 9.64
CA ASP A 332 -10.90 12.58 9.68
C ASP A 332 -9.65 11.98 9.02
N PHE A 333 -8.66 11.84 9.89
CA PHE A 333 -7.44 11.01 9.89
C PHE A 333 -7.61 9.53 9.43
N ILE A 334 -8.80 9.14 9.00
CA ILE A 334 -9.31 7.76 8.95
C ILE A 334 -8.56 6.89 7.93
N ASN A 335 -8.26 7.42 6.73
CA ASN A 335 -7.76 6.57 5.63
C ASN A 335 -6.39 5.95 5.87
N ARG A 336 -5.50 6.63 6.62
CA ARG A 336 -4.21 6.06 7.03
C ARG A 336 -4.37 5.10 8.22
N GLN A 337 -5.26 5.43 9.16
CA GLN A 337 -5.58 4.54 10.27
C GLN A 337 -6.21 3.23 9.81
N LEU A 338 -6.94 3.15 8.70
CA LEU A 338 -7.55 1.90 8.22
C LEU A 338 -6.53 0.85 7.74
N GLN A 339 -5.35 1.25 7.22
CA GLN A 339 -4.28 0.30 6.91
C GLN A 339 -3.43 -0.02 8.14
N GLU A 340 -3.11 1.00 8.95
CA GLU A 340 -2.37 0.86 10.19
C GLU A 340 -3.15 0.00 11.20
N SER A 341 -4.47 0.13 11.28
CA SER A 341 -5.37 -0.65 12.14
C SER A 341 -5.37 -2.14 11.79
N ARG A 342 -5.34 -2.51 10.50
CA ARG A 342 -5.23 -3.92 10.08
C ARG A 342 -3.89 -4.54 10.49
N TYR A 343 -2.81 -3.77 10.48
CA TYR A 343 -1.51 -4.22 10.96
C TYR A 343 -1.46 -4.30 12.49
N ILE A 344 -1.91 -3.24 13.18
CA ILE A 344 -2.08 -3.18 14.64
C ILE A 344 -2.89 -4.38 15.12
N ALA A 345 -4.03 -4.64 14.49
CA ALA A 345 -4.91 -5.76 14.76
C ALA A 345 -4.20 -7.13 14.75
N ARG A 346 -3.47 -7.41 13.66
CA ARG A 346 -2.73 -8.67 13.53
C ARG A 346 -1.66 -8.79 14.61
N LYS A 347 -0.96 -7.69 14.90
CA LYS A 347 0.07 -7.65 15.94
C LYS A 347 -0.51 -7.75 17.35
N ALA A 348 -1.63 -7.09 17.62
CA ALA A 348 -2.39 -7.18 18.85
C ALA A 348 -2.78 -8.64 19.12
N LYS A 349 -3.41 -9.32 18.14
CA LYS A 349 -3.75 -10.74 18.26
C LYS A 349 -2.52 -11.62 18.54
N GLN A 350 -1.40 -11.37 17.87
CA GLN A 350 -0.14 -12.09 18.11
C GLN A 350 0.43 -11.87 19.52
N ILE A 351 0.29 -10.66 20.07
CA ILE A 351 0.78 -10.31 21.41
C ILE A 351 -0.14 -10.90 22.48
N LEU A 352 -1.45 -10.66 22.36
CA LEU A 352 -2.47 -11.10 23.32
C LEU A 352 -2.56 -12.63 23.40
N SER A 353 -2.29 -13.34 22.31
CA SER A 353 -2.27 -14.81 22.31
C SER A 353 -1.17 -15.41 23.20
N LYS A 354 -0.24 -14.59 23.70
CA LYS A 354 0.77 -15.01 24.69
C LYS A 354 0.22 -15.08 26.11
N VAL A 355 -0.89 -14.43 26.43
CA VAL A 355 -1.50 -14.42 27.78
C VAL A 355 -2.90 -15.01 27.83
N CYS A 356 -3.57 -15.11 26.68
CA CYS A 356 -4.90 -15.69 26.54
C CYS A 356 -4.93 -16.65 25.35
N ARG A 357 -5.58 -17.81 25.49
CA ARG A 357 -5.71 -18.81 24.40
C ARG A 357 -6.74 -18.38 23.36
N GLU A 358 -7.82 -17.77 23.82
CA GLU A 358 -8.99 -17.43 23.01
C GLU A 358 -8.96 -15.93 22.68
N VAL A 359 -8.29 -15.59 21.58
CA VAL A 359 -8.20 -14.21 21.09
C VAL A 359 -8.92 -14.06 19.75
N TYR A 360 -10.02 -13.32 19.77
CA TYR A 360 -10.87 -13.08 18.62
C TYR A 360 -10.73 -11.66 18.10
N SER A 361 -10.97 -11.54 16.80
CA SER A 361 -11.03 -10.26 16.12
C SER A 361 -12.41 -10.05 15.53
N THR A 362 -13.08 -8.98 15.90
CA THR A 362 -14.36 -8.55 15.30
C THR A 362 -14.11 -7.42 14.31
N SER A 363 -14.98 -7.26 13.31
CA SER A 363 -14.93 -6.12 12.38
C SER A 363 -15.77 -4.96 12.90
N GLY A 364 -15.31 -3.73 12.68
CA GLY A 364 -16.03 -2.50 13.02
C GLY A 364 -17.46 -2.43 12.47
N ASN A 365 -17.71 -3.01 11.29
CA ASN A 365 -19.05 -3.01 10.71
C ASN A 365 -20.03 -3.94 11.47
N ILE A 366 -19.52 -4.98 12.15
CA ILE A 366 -20.38 -5.88 12.96
C ILE A 366 -20.75 -5.18 14.27
N THR A 367 -19.78 -4.54 14.92
CA THR A 367 -20.00 -3.77 16.14
C THR A 367 -20.91 -2.57 15.88
N GLU A 368 -20.76 -1.89 14.74
CA GLU A 368 -21.67 -0.85 14.27
C GLU A 368 -23.09 -1.38 14.04
N LYS A 369 -23.25 -2.48 13.31
CA LYS A 369 -24.57 -3.08 13.07
C LYS A 369 -25.25 -3.51 14.38
N LEU A 370 -24.50 -4.11 15.31
CA LEU A 370 -25.03 -4.49 16.63
C LEU A 370 -25.41 -3.26 17.45
N ARG A 371 -24.57 -2.21 17.45
CA ARG A 371 -24.85 -0.94 18.11
C ARG A 371 -26.16 -0.34 17.59
N LYS A 372 -26.38 -0.36 16.27
CA LYS A 372 -27.63 0.08 15.64
C LYS A 372 -28.82 -0.76 16.08
N LEU A 373 -28.71 -2.07 16.01
CA LEU A 373 -29.79 -2.99 16.41
C LEU A 373 -30.13 -2.87 17.90
N TRP A 374 -29.16 -2.54 18.75
CA TRP A 374 -29.36 -2.34 20.19
C TRP A 374 -29.79 -0.90 20.55
N GLY A 375 -29.93 0.00 19.57
CA GLY A 375 -30.29 1.40 19.81
C GLY A 375 -29.20 2.19 20.55
N TRP A 376 -27.94 1.77 20.42
CA TRP A 376 -26.79 2.36 21.13
C TRP A 376 -26.00 3.36 20.26
N GLU A 377 -26.56 3.82 19.14
CA GLU A 377 -25.86 4.75 18.23
C GLU A 377 -25.47 6.04 18.96
N ASP A 378 -26.35 6.56 19.80
CA ASP A 378 -26.14 7.82 20.51
C ASP A 378 -25.42 7.67 21.85
N VAL A 379 -25.14 6.44 22.30
CA VAL A 379 -24.58 6.21 23.65
C VAL A 379 -23.22 6.88 23.82
N LEU A 380 -22.34 6.80 22.81
CA LEU A 380 -21.05 7.48 22.85
C LEU A 380 -21.20 9.01 22.81
N MET A 381 -22.18 9.52 22.06
CA MET A 381 -22.49 10.95 22.02
C MET A 381 -23.01 11.42 23.39
N ASN A 382 -23.92 10.66 24.00
CA ASN A 382 -24.53 10.95 25.29
C ASN A 382 -23.52 10.89 26.44
N ILE A 383 -22.64 9.88 26.47
CA ILE A 383 -21.57 9.77 27.49
C ILE A 383 -20.59 10.93 27.37
N ASN A 384 -20.27 11.36 26.15
CA ASN A 384 -19.35 12.47 25.91
C ASN A 384 -20.04 13.84 25.84
N LEU A 385 -21.37 13.92 26.00
CA LEU A 385 -22.15 15.16 25.87
C LEU A 385 -21.66 16.22 26.86
N LEU A 386 -21.31 15.82 28.08
CA LEU A 386 -20.74 16.70 29.10
C LEU A 386 -19.42 17.32 28.64
N LYS A 387 -18.53 16.52 28.03
CA LYS A 387 -17.28 17.03 27.44
C LYS A 387 -17.56 17.95 26.27
N TYR A 388 -18.50 17.61 25.39
CA TYR A 388 -18.87 18.47 24.26
C TYR A 388 -19.42 19.83 24.74
N LYS A 389 -20.20 19.85 25.82
CA LYS A 389 -20.65 21.09 26.48
C LYS A 389 -19.47 21.91 27.03
N GLU A 390 -18.52 21.27 27.73
CA GLU A 390 -17.32 21.93 28.25
C GLU A 390 -16.45 22.55 27.15
N PHE A 391 -16.37 21.90 25.98
CA PHE A 391 -15.63 22.41 24.82
C PHE A 391 -16.42 23.38 23.93
N GLY A 392 -17.67 23.74 24.30
CA GLY A 392 -18.51 24.64 23.50
C GLY A 392 -18.91 24.09 22.14
N LEU A 393 -18.94 22.75 21.99
CA LEU A 393 -19.26 22.04 20.75
C LEU A 393 -20.74 21.62 20.67
N THR A 394 -21.61 22.24 21.48
CA THR A 394 -23.05 21.94 21.52
C THR A 394 -23.86 23.21 21.31
N GLU A 395 -24.87 23.15 20.44
CA GLU A 395 -25.87 24.19 20.24
C GLU A 395 -27.24 23.69 20.70
N THR A 396 -28.03 24.55 21.36
CA THR A 396 -29.39 24.21 21.77
C THR A 396 -30.36 24.85 20.79
N LEU A 397 -31.09 24.02 20.05
CA LEU A 397 -32.13 24.48 19.14
C LEU A 397 -33.49 24.29 19.82
N GLU A 398 -34.22 25.39 20.03
CA GLU A 398 -35.62 25.31 20.44
C GLU A 398 -36.44 24.81 19.24
N ILE A 399 -37.00 23.60 19.37
CA ILE A 399 -37.93 23.08 18.37
C ILE A 399 -39.29 23.70 18.68
N GLY A 400 -39.70 24.66 17.84
CA GLY A 400 -41.04 25.24 17.90
C GLY A 400 -42.11 24.16 17.78
N SER A 401 -43.00 24.13 18.76
CA SER A 401 -44.14 23.20 18.88
C SER A 401 -45.17 23.36 17.77
#